data_AF-T1C2W4-F1
#
_entry.id   AF-T1C2W4-F1
#
_cell.length_a   1.000
_cell.length_b   1.000
_cell.length_c   1.000
_cell.angle_alpha   90.00
_cell.angle_beta   90.00
_cell.angle_gamma   90.00
#
_symmetry.space_group_name_H-M   'P 1'
#
loop_
_entity.id
_entity.type
_entity.pdbx_description
1 polymer ?
#
loop_
_entity_poly.entity_id
_entity_poly.type
_entity_poly.pdbx_seq_one_letter_code
_entity_poly.pdbx_strand_id
1 'polypeptide(L)'
;DPKNRINDEVQLPKGRGKPIKVAVIGSEEMKSKTRSVADRIIGAEEISGFAENKKEFKKIASEIDFMVAESTLMATVGKSLGQVLGPRGKIPKPVPPGQDPTPMINNLKRTVRIRTRDKRTFHVPVGTKDMSDEEIADNVSAVIKRIISKLDKGD
;
A
#
# COMPACT_ATOMS: atom_id res chain seq x y z
N ASP A 1 15.79 6.50 19.47
CA ASP A 1 14.46 6.58 20.09
C ASP A 1 13.41 6.00 19.13
N PRO A 2 12.65 4.95 19.52
CA PRO A 2 11.51 4.45 18.76
C PRO A 2 10.47 5.54 18.41
N LYS A 3 10.37 6.62 19.19
CA LYS A 3 9.48 7.76 18.94
C LYS A 3 9.77 8.49 17.63
N ASN A 4 11.02 8.47 17.17
CA ASN A 4 11.43 9.16 15.94
C ASN A 4 11.28 8.27 14.69
N ARG A 5 10.67 7.08 14.80
CA ARG A 5 10.41 6.22 13.65
C ARG A 5 9.12 6.64 12.94
N ILE A 6 9.26 7.11 11.72
CA ILE A 6 8.16 7.41 10.81
C ILE A 6 7.78 6.14 10.04
N ASN A 7 6.50 5.80 10.06
CA ASN A 7 5.88 4.84 9.16
C ASN A 7 4.51 5.39 8.75
N ASP A 8 4.49 6.17 7.69
CA ASP A 8 3.34 6.96 7.28
C ASP A 8 3.07 6.84 5.78
N GLU A 9 1.89 7.26 5.37
CA GLU A 9 1.44 7.25 3.99
C GLU A 9 0.97 8.64 3.59
N VAL A 10 1.41 9.08 2.41
CA VAL A 10 1.11 10.40 1.85
C VAL A 10 0.48 10.23 0.49
N GLN A 11 -0.68 10.84 0.31
CA GLN A 11 -1.29 10.98 -1.01
C GLN A 11 -0.59 12.11 -1.77
N LEU A 12 -0.03 11.79 -2.93
CA LEU A 12 0.59 12.75 -3.82
C LEU A 12 -0.51 13.50 -4.61
N PRO A 13 -0.62 14.83 -4.45
CA PRO A 13 -1.65 15.62 -5.12
C PRO A 13 -1.57 15.54 -6.65
N LYS A 14 -0.40 15.27 -7.23
CA LYS A 14 -0.21 15.09 -8.68
C LYS A 14 0.05 13.64 -9.08
N GLY A 15 -0.07 12.70 -8.14
CA GLY A 15 0.25 11.29 -8.35
C GLY A 15 1.75 11.04 -8.49
N ARG A 16 2.13 9.78 -8.67
CA ARG A 16 3.55 9.34 -8.73
C ARG A 16 4.15 9.45 -10.13
N GLY A 17 3.37 9.81 -11.16
CA GLY A 17 3.76 9.73 -12.57
C GLY A 17 3.88 8.30 -13.14
N LYS A 18 3.99 7.28 -12.28
CA LYS A 18 3.93 5.86 -12.67
C LYS A 18 2.73 5.17 -12.04
N PRO A 19 2.09 4.22 -12.75
CA PRO A 19 1.04 3.38 -12.19
C PRO A 19 1.49 2.73 -10.87
N ILE A 20 0.60 2.77 -9.89
CA ILE A 20 0.73 2.05 -8.62
C ILE A 20 -0.20 0.85 -8.70
N LYS A 21 0.33 -0.35 -8.48
CA LYS A 21 -0.46 -1.58 -8.55
C LYS A 21 -1.05 -1.92 -7.20
N VAL A 22 -2.36 -2.12 -7.15
CA VAL A 22 -3.10 -2.47 -5.94
C VAL A 22 -3.76 -3.84 -6.11
N ALA A 23 -3.53 -4.76 -5.17
CA ALA A 23 -4.23 -6.04 -5.12
C ALA A 23 -5.34 -6.06 -4.08
N VAL A 24 -6.39 -6.84 -4.35
CA VAL A 24 -7.53 -7.06 -3.46
C VAL A 24 -7.62 -8.52 -3.09
N ILE A 25 -7.83 -8.81 -1.80
CA ILE A 25 -8.07 -10.15 -1.25
C ILE A 25 -9.46 -10.17 -0.61
N GLY A 26 -10.41 -10.92 -1.16
CA GLY A 26 -11.79 -10.80 -0.68
C GLY A 26 -12.74 -11.89 -1.15
N SER A 27 -13.95 -11.83 -0.60
CA SER A 27 -15.12 -12.59 -1.09
C SER A 27 -15.48 -12.21 -2.52
N GLU A 28 -16.27 -13.06 -3.20
CA GLU A 28 -16.80 -12.78 -4.54
C GLU A 28 -17.50 -11.41 -4.64
N GLU A 29 -18.19 -10.99 -3.58
CA GLU A 29 -18.82 -9.66 -3.52
C GLU A 29 -17.76 -8.55 -3.66
N MET A 30 -16.67 -8.62 -2.87
CA MET A 30 -15.57 -7.65 -2.96
C MET A 30 -14.84 -7.74 -4.31
N LYS A 31 -14.68 -8.94 -4.88
CA LYS A 31 -14.09 -9.11 -6.23
C LYS A 31 -14.92 -8.38 -7.28
N SER A 32 -16.24 -8.53 -7.23
CA SER A 32 -17.16 -7.92 -8.20
C SER A 32 -17.08 -6.39 -8.19
N LYS A 33 -17.04 -5.78 -7.00
CA LYS A 33 -16.93 -4.32 -6.81
C LYS A 33 -15.58 -3.75 -7.27
N THR A 34 -14.52 -4.55 -7.23
CA THR A 34 -13.15 -4.06 -7.47
C THR A 34 -12.57 -4.41 -8.83
N ARG A 35 -13.31 -5.14 -9.67
CA ARG A 35 -12.84 -5.63 -10.97
C ARG A 35 -12.34 -4.55 -11.92
N SER A 36 -12.90 -3.36 -11.86
CA SER A 36 -12.52 -2.23 -12.71
C SER A 36 -11.32 -1.43 -12.20
N VAL A 37 -10.94 -1.58 -10.92
CA VAL A 37 -9.95 -0.70 -10.27
C VAL A 37 -8.75 -1.44 -9.68
N ALA A 38 -8.89 -2.72 -9.33
CA ALA A 38 -7.80 -3.53 -8.81
C ALA A 38 -6.91 -4.06 -9.94
N ASP A 39 -5.59 -4.04 -9.72
CA ASP A 39 -4.61 -4.58 -10.66
C ASP A 39 -4.44 -6.10 -10.51
N ARG A 40 -4.83 -6.64 -9.35
CA ARG A 40 -4.91 -8.09 -9.09
C ARG A 40 -6.02 -8.38 -8.08
N ILE A 41 -6.77 -9.45 -8.31
CA ILE A 41 -7.78 -9.94 -7.39
C ILE A 41 -7.35 -11.33 -6.94
N ILE A 42 -7.50 -11.61 -5.65
CA ILE A 42 -7.19 -12.88 -5.00
C ILE A 42 -8.43 -13.31 -4.22
N GLY A 43 -8.94 -14.49 -4.51
CA GLY A 43 -10.02 -15.09 -3.73
C GLY A 43 -9.59 -15.65 -2.40
N ALA A 44 -10.57 -15.81 -1.51
CA ALA A 44 -10.38 -16.47 -0.23
C ALA A 44 -9.84 -17.90 -0.40
N GLU A 45 -10.31 -18.59 -1.44
CA GLU A 45 -9.93 -19.94 -1.85
C GLU A 45 -8.48 -20.05 -2.36
N GLU A 46 -7.93 -18.97 -2.92
CA GLU A 46 -6.54 -18.96 -3.42
C GLU A 46 -5.50 -18.78 -2.30
N ILE A 47 -5.92 -18.31 -1.11
CA ILE A 47 -5.00 -17.97 -0.01
C ILE A 47 -4.22 -19.19 0.48
N SER A 48 -4.87 -20.35 0.60
CA SER A 48 -4.22 -21.60 1.02
C SER A 48 -3.21 -22.08 -0.02
N GLY A 49 -3.56 -22.04 -1.32
CA GLY A 49 -2.65 -22.39 -2.40
C GLY A 49 -1.38 -21.53 -2.42
N PHE A 50 -1.51 -20.23 -2.14
CA PHE A 50 -0.35 -19.34 -2.04
C PHE A 50 0.52 -19.58 -0.80
N ALA A 51 -0.03 -20.13 0.29
CA ALA A 51 0.75 -20.56 1.44
C ALA A 51 1.61 -21.78 1.13
N GLU A 52 1.10 -22.72 0.33
CA GLU A 52 1.84 -23.89 -0.15
C GLU A 52 2.88 -23.49 -1.20
N ASN A 53 2.50 -22.66 -2.18
CA ASN A 53 3.40 -22.16 -3.21
C ASN A 53 3.92 -20.74 -2.93
N LYS A 54 4.78 -20.62 -1.91
CA LYS A 54 5.37 -19.32 -1.53
C LYS A 54 6.19 -18.66 -2.64
N LYS A 55 6.74 -19.43 -3.58
CA LYS A 55 7.56 -18.87 -4.68
C LYS A 55 6.69 -18.07 -5.64
N GLU A 56 5.54 -18.61 -6.01
CA GLU A 56 4.55 -17.94 -6.83
C GLU A 56 4.02 -16.68 -6.14
N PHE A 57 3.61 -16.81 -4.87
CA PHE A 57 3.10 -15.67 -4.12
C PHE A 57 4.15 -14.55 -3.94
N LYS A 58 5.43 -14.89 -3.78
CA LYS A 58 6.53 -13.91 -3.75
C LYS A 58 6.62 -13.11 -5.06
N LYS A 59 6.37 -13.73 -6.22
CA LYS A 59 6.35 -13.05 -7.52
C LYS A 59 5.19 -12.04 -7.56
N ILE A 60 3.98 -12.48 -7.23
CA ILE A 60 2.80 -11.60 -7.15
C ILE A 60 3.05 -10.43 -6.19
N ALA A 61 3.48 -10.74 -4.96
CA ALA A 61 3.76 -9.73 -3.94
C ALA A 61 4.91 -8.78 -4.34
N SER A 62 5.78 -9.13 -5.29
CA SER A 62 6.84 -8.23 -5.79
C SER A 62 6.28 -7.17 -6.72
N GLU A 63 5.26 -7.51 -7.52
CA GLU A 63 4.66 -6.65 -8.53
C GLU A 63 3.63 -5.66 -7.97
N ILE A 64 3.07 -5.96 -6.80
CA ILE A 64 2.01 -5.16 -6.17
C ILE A 64 2.60 -4.14 -5.19
N ASP A 65 2.19 -2.86 -5.24
CA ASP A 65 2.62 -1.83 -4.30
C ASP A 65 1.83 -1.89 -2.98
N PHE A 66 0.48 -1.99 -3.08
CA PHE A 66 -0.43 -2.01 -1.94
C PHE A 66 -1.43 -3.17 -2.02
N MET A 67 -1.91 -3.63 -0.86
CA MET A 67 -2.95 -4.65 -0.79
C MET A 67 -4.11 -4.16 0.07
N VAL A 68 -5.31 -4.55 -0.31
CA VAL A 68 -6.55 -4.38 0.45
C VAL A 68 -7.13 -5.77 0.68
N ALA A 69 -7.65 -6.03 1.87
CA ALA A 69 -8.26 -7.32 2.17
C ALA A 69 -9.56 -7.14 2.96
N GLU A 70 -10.51 -8.03 2.73
CA GLU A 70 -11.71 -8.11 3.58
C GLU A 70 -11.32 -8.47 5.02
N SER A 71 -11.88 -7.76 6.00
CA SER A 71 -11.47 -7.88 7.40
C SER A 71 -11.68 -9.29 7.98
N THR A 72 -12.70 -10.00 7.49
CA THR A 72 -13.01 -11.41 7.81
C THR A 72 -11.89 -12.37 7.42
N LEU A 73 -11.11 -12.04 6.39
CA LEU A 73 -10.01 -12.88 5.89
C LEU A 73 -8.65 -12.54 6.52
N MET A 74 -8.55 -11.47 7.31
CA MET A 74 -7.26 -10.97 7.82
C MET A 74 -6.51 -11.98 8.68
N ALA A 75 -7.22 -12.79 9.47
CA ALA A 75 -6.58 -13.86 10.27
C ALA A 75 -5.91 -14.89 9.36
N THR A 76 -6.61 -15.35 8.32
CA THR A 76 -6.10 -16.31 7.33
C THR A 76 -4.96 -15.70 6.52
N VAL A 77 -5.10 -14.46 6.05
CA VAL A 77 -4.04 -13.73 5.34
C VAL A 77 -2.79 -13.58 6.22
N GLY A 78 -2.94 -13.21 7.49
CA GLY A 78 -1.84 -13.08 8.43
C GLY A 78 -1.09 -14.39 8.63
N LYS A 79 -1.82 -15.50 8.83
CA LYS A 79 -1.26 -16.84 9.00
C LYS A 79 -0.56 -17.35 7.74
N SER A 80 -1.23 -17.24 6.59
CA SER A 80 -0.80 -17.86 5.33
C SER A 80 0.22 -17.03 4.56
N LEU A 81 0.03 -15.71 4.50
CA LEU A 81 0.76 -14.81 3.62
C LEU A 81 1.68 -13.83 4.39
N GLY A 82 1.50 -13.71 5.71
CA GLY A 82 2.23 -12.77 6.56
C GLY A 82 3.75 -12.92 6.49
N GLN A 83 4.27 -14.16 6.37
CA GLN A 83 5.71 -14.41 6.23
C GLN A 83 6.31 -13.77 4.97
N VAL A 84 5.52 -13.64 3.88
CA VAL A 84 5.96 -13.03 2.63
C VAL A 84 5.74 -11.52 2.65
N LEU A 85 4.59 -11.07 3.17
CA LEU A 85 4.16 -9.67 3.14
C LEU A 85 4.82 -8.81 4.22
N GLY A 86 5.03 -9.33 5.42
CA GLY A 86 5.58 -8.61 6.57
C GLY A 86 6.96 -7.99 6.29
N PRO A 87 7.98 -8.78 5.89
CA PRO A 87 9.30 -8.26 5.56
C PRO A 87 9.31 -7.23 4.40
N ARG A 88 8.33 -7.33 3.49
CA ARG A 88 8.13 -6.39 2.37
C ARG A 88 7.35 -5.14 2.76
N GLY A 89 6.74 -5.12 3.95
CA GLY A 89 5.83 -4.07 4.38
C GLY A 89 4.52 -4.04 3.59
N LYS A 90 4.14 -5.11 2.90
CA LYS A 90 2.95 -5.15 2.03
C LYS A 90 1.75 -5.79 2.73
N ILE A 91 1.60 -5.54 4.03
CA ILE A 91 0.47 -6.05 4.80
C ILE A 91 -0.82 -5.41 4.27
N PRO A 92 -1.88 -6.18 3.98
CA PRO A 92 -3.11 -5.63 3.42
C PRO A 92 -3.85 -4.72 4.39
N LYS A 93 -4.52 -3.69 3.86
CA LYS A 93 -5.41 -2.82 4.62
C LYS A 93 -6.78 -3.49 4.75
N PRO A 94 -7.34 -3.59 5.97
CA PRO A 94 -8.63 -4.24 6.17
C PRO A 94 -9.77 -3.36 5.65
N VAL A 95 -10.77 -3.99 5.03
CA VAL A 95 -12.04 -3.38 4.63
C VAL A 95 -13.18 -4.24 5.18
N PRO A 96 -14.16 -3.66 5.90
CA PRO A 96 -15.37 -4.34 6.33
C PRO A 96 -16.09 -5.09 5.21
N PRO A 97 -16.71 -6.25 5.48
CA PRO A 97 -17.53 -6.97 4.50
C PRO A 97 -18.65 -6.08 3.97
N GLY A 98 -18.99 -6.21 2.69
CA GLY A 98 -20.03 -5.42 2.02
C GLY A 98 -19.65 -3.96 1.72
N GLN A 99 -18.60 -3.40 2.31
CA GLN A 99 -18.12 -2.06 1.98
C GLN A 99 -17.43 -2.05 0.61
N ASP A 100 -17.69 -1.01 -0.20
CA ASP A 100 -16.97 -0.79 -1.45
C ASP A 100 -15.56 -0.21 -1.18
N PRO A 101 -14.47 -0.95 -1.49
CA PRO A 101 -13.11 -0.46 -1.29
C PRO A 101 -12.61 0.43 -2.44
N THR A 102 -13.41 0.67 -3.50
CA THR A 102 -13.00 1.45 -4.68
C THR A 102 -12.40 2.82 -4.34
N PRO A 103 -13.02 3.64 -3.45
CA PRO A 103 -12.41 4.91 -3.05
C PRO A 103 -11.05 4.74 -2.37
N MET A 104 -10.90 3.69 -1.55
CA MET A 104 -9.62 3.37 -0.90
C MET A 104 -8.57 2.98 -1.94
N ILE A 105 -8.92 2.13 -2.91
CA ILE A 105 -8.00 1.71 -3.98
C ILE A 105 -7.52 2.92 -4.79
N ASN A 106 -8.43 3.82 -5.17
CA ASN A 106 -8.10 5.03 -5.91
C ASN A 106 -7.15 5.95 -5.13
N ASN A 107 -7.36 6.09 -3.81
CA ASN A 107 -6.46 6.83 -2.94
C ASN A 107 -5.08 6.15 -2.85
N LEU A 108 -5.02 4.83 -2.76
CA LEU A 108 -3.76 4.07 -2.72
C LEU A 108 -2.98 4.23 -4.02
N LYS A 109 -3.66 4.36 -5.17
CA LYS A 109 -3.02 4.58 -6.46
C LYS A 109 -2.24 5.89 -6.57
N ARG A 110 -2.43 6.80 -5.63
CA ARG A 110 -1.71 8.08 -5.52
C ARG A 110 -0.88 8.16 -4.24
N THR A 111 -0.85 7.09 -3.45
CA THR A 111 -0.18 7.07 -2.15
C THR A 111 1.27 6.61 -2.28
N VAL A 112 2.15 7.26 -1.53
CA VAL A 112 3.52 6.79 -1.28
C VAL A 112 3.73 6.53 0.20
N ARG A 113 4.57 5.56 0.52
CA ARG A 113 4.90 5.21 1.91
C ARG A 113 6.23 5.85 2.31
N ILE A 114 6.21 6.54 3.44
CA ILE A 114 7.37 7.10 4.11
C ILE A 114 7.72 6.19 5.27
N ARG A 115 8.89 5.58 5.24
CA ARG A 115 9.35 4.69 6.31
C ARG A 115 10.80 4.94 6.64
N THR A 116 11.06 5.33 7.88
CA THR A 116 12.40 5.28 8.48
C THR A 116 12.56 3.95 9.21
N ARG A 117 13.71 3.29 9.04
CA ARG A 117 13.99 2.01 9.71
C ARG A 117 14.95 2.21 10.88
N ASP A 118 16.18 1.75 10.69
CA ASP A 118 17.34 1.87 11.57
C ASP A 118 18.07 3.20 11.37
N LYS A 119 18.08 3.74 10.14
CA LYS A 119 18.70 5.01 9.80
C LYS A 119 17.73 6.18 9.88
N ARG A 120 18.25 7.37 10.22
CA ARG A 120 17.53 8.66 10.23
C ARG A 120 17.41 9.27 8.83
N THR A 121 17.03 8.45 7.86
CA THR A 121 16.80 8.88 6.47
C THR A 121 15.61 8.10 5.92
N PHE A 122 14.92 8.71 4.97
CA PHE A 122 13.88 8.08 4.18
C PHE A 122 14.06 8.51 2.73
N HIS A 123 13.59 7.66 1.81
CA HIS A 123 13.59 7.95 0.39
C HIS A 123 12.19 7.65 -0.11
N VAL A 124 11.62 8.57 -0.89
CA VAL A 124 10.25 8.45 -1.38
C VAL A 124 10.19 8.98 -2.82
N PRO A 125 9.55 8.25 -3.75
CA PRO A 125 9.32 8.76 -5.09
C PRO A 125 8.27 9.88 -5.06
N VAL A 126 8.54 10.99 -5.72
CA VAL A 126 7.64 12.17 -5.77
C VAL A 126 7.16 12.52 -7.18
N GLY A 127 7.57 11.77 -8.20
CA GLY A 127 7.17 12.01 -9.59
C GLY A 127 8.06 11.32 -10.60
N THR A 128 7.90 11.71 -11.86
CA THR A 128 8.70 11.28 -13.02
C THR A 128 9.20 12.48 -13.79
N LYS A 129 10.21 12.29 -14.65
CA LYS A 129 10.76 13.35 -15.53
C LYS A 129 9.73 13.97 -16.48
N ASP A 130 8.61 13.27 -16.73
CA ASP A 130 7.56 13.70 -17.65
C ASP A 130 6.54 14.65 -16.99
N MET A 131 6.68 14.92 -15.68
CA MET A 131 5.85 15.86 -14.92
C MET A 131 6.49 17.25 -14.89
N SER A 132 5.69 18.30 -14.70
CA SER A 132 6.25 19.66 -14.57
C SER A 132 6.97 19.85 -13.23
N ASP A 133 7.89 20.81 -13.18
CA ASP A 133 8.59 21.17 -11.94
C ASP A 133 7.61 21.60 -10.84
N GLU A 134 6.52 22.29 -11.18
CA GLU A 134 5.49 22.67 -10.20
C GLU A 134 4.75 21.46 -9.65
N GLU A 135 4.44 20.48 -10.50
CA GLU A 135 3.77 19.26 -10.06
C GLU A 135 4.63 18.45 -9.09
N ILE A 136 5.93 18.34 -9.38
CA ILE A 136 6.90 17.68 -8.51
C ILE A 136 7.05 18.47 -7.20
N ALA A 137 7.13 19.81 -7.26
CA ALA A 137 7.23 20.67 -6.08
C ALA A 137 6.00 20.55 -5.16
N ASP A 138 4.79 20.45 -5.72
CA ASP A 138 3.54 20.21 -4.99
C ASP A 138 3.58 18.86 -4.26
N ASN A 139 4.03 17.81 -4.94
CA ASN A 139 4.18 16.48 -4.36
C ASN A 139 5.23 16.46 -3.23
N VAL A 140 6.38 17.10 -3.43
CA VAL A 140 7.43 17.25 -2.40
C VAL A 140 6.88 18.01 -1.19
N SER A 141 6.16 19.11 -1.42
CA SER A 141 5.54 19.90 -0.36
C SER A 141 4.54 19.09 0.46
N ALA A 142 3.74 18.23 -0.18
CA ALA A 142 2.82 17.32 0.52
C ALA A 142 3.56 16.33 1.44
N VAL A 143 4.66 15.75 0.96
CA VAL A 143 5.52 14.85 1.75
C VAL A 143 6.14 15.57 2.94
N ILE A 144 6.73 16.75 2.73
CA ILE A 144 7.37 17.54 3.79
C ILE A 144 6.34 17.95 4.85
N LYS A 145 5.18 18.48 4.43
CA LYS A 145 4.09 18.86 5.35
C LYS A 145 3.66 17.68 6.22
N ARG A 146 3.54 16.48 5.65
CA ARG A 146 3.20 15.29 6.44
C ARG A 146 4.26 14.98 7.48
N ILE A 147 5.53 15.00 7.11
CA ILE A 147 6.63 14.69 8.02
C ILE A 147 6.69 15.70 9.16
N ILE A 148 6.60 16.99 8.85
CA ILE A 148 6.56 18.07 9.86
C ILE A 148 5.37 17.87 10.81
N SER A 149 4.20 17.44 10.32
CA SER A 149 3.05 17.17 11.18
C SER A 149 3.23 15.96 12.11
N LYS A 150 4.21 15.09 11.82
CA LYS A 150 4.48 13.86 12.59
C LYS A 150 5.66 13.97 13.53
N LEU A 151 6.62 14.82 13.22
CA LEU A 151 7.67 15.17 14.14
C LEU A 151 7.08 16.22 15.08
N ASP A 152 6.88 15.87 16.35
CA ASP A 152 6.62 16.88 17.39
C ASP A 152 7.66 18.01 17.23
N LYS A 153 7.22 19.26 17.42
CA LYS A 153 8.06 20.45 17.22
C LYS A 153 9.33 20.35 18.10
N GLY A 154 10.40 19.83 17.50
CA GLY A 154 11.80 19.91 17.91
C GLY A 154 12.10 19.70 19.40
N ASP A 155 12.63 18.52 19.73
CA ASP A 155 13.75 18.39 20.68
C ASP A 155 14.98 17.83 19.92
#